data_AF-A0AAP0Q5M4-F1
#
_entry.id   AF-A0AAP0Q5M4-F1
#
_cell.length_a   1.000
_cell.length_b   1.000
_cell.length_c   1.000
_cell.angle_alpha   90.00
_cell.angle_beta   90.00
_cell.angle_gamma   90.00
#
_symmetry.space_group_name_H-M   'P 1'
#
loop_
_entity.id
_entity.type
_entity.pdbx_description
1 polymer ?
#
loop_
_entity_poly.entity_id
_entity_poly.type
_entity_poly.pdbx_seq_one_letter_code
_entity_poly.pdbx_strand_id
1 'polypeptide(L)'
;MDAYSEERDREAEGVGDREAEARRASETMVARREARRKAIAAAQGRAIASEARRERSGREARGRGRGGPRRRREAMASERRERRREAENASKARGRAGAVWKREHSDQERNREMREIVERKRNVKHHLLKGIKMRADTHVGETQEMSLKSFALLFAPVDVTLGAESVVRSLFGPFVELVKSWDLPNWLVHWGHPVNMAVVLFAMGGYGTYLGFRIKFSNDMEEKAKAKDLHPKLLGGMFFFFALGATGGITSLLTSDKPIFESPHAVTGFIGLALLAIQTILPALFEGNPGLRNVHGILGTGIMTLFEIEAGVLRRGMF
;
A
#
# COMPACT_ATOMS: atom_id res chain seq x y z
N MET A 1 10.13 -35.93 -18.16
CA MET A 1 8.96 -35.19 -17.67
C MET A 1 9.40 -33.75 -17.53
N ASP A 2 8.88 -32.88 -18.39
CA ASP A 2 9.41 -31.54 -18.60
C ASP A 2 8.94 -30.56 -17.52
N ALA A 3 9.87 -29.76 -17.00
CA ALA A 3 9.61 -28.72 -15.99
C ALA A 3 8.51 -27.71 -16.39
N TYR A 4 8.21 -27.63 -17.69
CA TYR A 4 7.17 -26.77 -18.25
C TYR A 4 5.73 -27.25 -17.98
N SER A 5 5.51 -28.56 -17.78
CA SER A 5 4.18 -29.08 -17.44
C SER A 5 3.83 -28.81 -15.98
N GLU A 6 4.81 -28.94 -15.07
CA GLU A 6 4.58 -28.69 -13.63
C GLU A 6 4.24 -27.23 -13.32
N GLU A 7 4.82 -26.27 -14.04
CA GLU A 7 4.53 -24.85 -13.81
C GLU A 7 3.12 -24.48 -14.28
N ARG A 8 2.67 -25.09 -15.39
CA ARG A 8 1.31 -24.92 -15.91
C ARG A 8 0.25 -25.52 -14.98
N ASP A 9 0.56 -26.68 -14.39
CA ASP A 9 -0.32 -27.36 -13.44
C ASP A 9 -0.43 -26.56 -12.11
N ARG A 10 0.68 -25.96 -11.64
CA ARG A 10 0.68 -25.07 -10.46
C ARG A 10 -0.07 -23.76 -10.68
N GLU A 11 -0.01 -23.18 -11.88
CA GLU A 11 -0.81 -21.99 -12.22
C GLU A 11 -2.31 -22.33 -12.30
N ALA A 12 -2.67 -23.50 -12.82
CA ALA A 12 -4.05 -23.97 -12.87
C ALA A 12 -4.63 -24.20 -11.45
N GLU A 13 -3.85 -24.76 -10.53
CA GLU A 13 -4.24 -24.91 -9.11
C GLU A 13 -4.45 -23.56 -8.42
N GLY A 14 -3.55 -22.58 -8.63
CA GLY A 14 -3.65 -21.26 -8.00
C GLY A 14 -4.83 -20.40 -8.51
N VAL A 15 -5.32 -20.64 -9.72
CA VAL A 15 -6.56 -20.02 -10.24
C VAL A 15 -7.78 -20.67 -9.59
N GLY A 16 -7.77 -21.99 -9.40
CA GLY A 16 -8.82 -22.73 -8.72
C GLY A 16 -9.06 -22.24 -7.28
N ASP A 17 -7.99 -21.99 -6.53
CA ASP A 17 -8.09 -21.51 -5.15
C ASP A 17 -8.67 -20.10 -5.02
N ARG A 18 -8.33 -19.18 -5.94
CA ARG A 18 -8.91 -17.83 -5.95
C ARG A 18 -10.37 -17.83 -6.35
N GLU A 19 -10.75 -18.70 -7.30
CA GLU A 19 -12.17 -18.90 -7.63
C GLU A 19 -12.94 -19.51 -6.46
N ALA A 20 -12.35 -20.47 -5.75
CA ALA A 20 -12.95 -21.07 -4.57
C ALA A 20 -13.15 -20.04 -3.45
N GLU A 21 -12.19 -19.15 -3.22
CA GLU A 21 -12.31 -18.07 -2.24
C GLU A 21 -13.37 -17.03 -2.64
N ALA A 22 -13.42 -16.64 -3.91
CA ALA A 22 -14.45 -15.75 -4.43
C ALA A 22 -15.85 -16.37 -4.33
N ARG A 23 -15.98 -17.68 -4.57
CA ARG A 23 -17.24 -18.44 -4.38
C ARG A 23 -17.65 -18.46 -2.90
N ARG A 24 -16.73 -18.76 -1.98
CA ARG A 24 -16.99 -18.72 -0.52
C ARG A 24 -17.42 -17.33 -0.03
N ALA A 25 -16.80 -16.28 -0.54
CA ALA A 25 -17.17 -14.89 -0.22
C ALA A 25 -18.56 -14.52 -0.76
N SER A 26 -18.88 -14.95 -1.99
CA SER A 26 -20.20 -14.77 -2.59
C SER A 26 -21.29 -15.51 -1.81
N GLU A 27 -21.06 -16.78 -1.47
CA GLU A 27 -21.97 -17.61 -0.66
C GLU A 27 -22.23 -16.98 0.71
N THR A 28 -21.19 -16.46 1.37
CA THR A 28 -21.32 -15.75 2.65
C THR A 28 -22.21 -14.50 2.52
N MET A 29 -22.06 -13.75 1.42
CA MET A 29 -22.89 -12.57 1.15
C MET A 29 -24.36 -12.94 0.89
N VAL A 30 -24.60 -14.01 0.13
CA VAL A 30 -25.95 -14.53 -0.14
C VAL A 30 -26.61 -15.02 1.15
N ALA A 31 -25.89 -15.80 1.98
CA ALA A 31 -26.38 -16.26 3.28
C ALA A 31 -26.76 -15.09 4.21
N ARG A 32 -25.94 -14.03 4.26
CA ARG A 32 -26.25 -12.80 5.02
C ARG A 32 -27.51 -12.09 4.50
N ARG A 33 -27.70 -12.02 3.17
CA ARG A 33 -28.91 -11.44 2.57
C ARG A 33 -30.16 -12.25 2.88
N GLU A 34 -30.06 -13.57 2.84
CA GLU A 34 -31.18 -14.46 3.15
C GLU A 34 -31.56 -14.40 4.64
N ALA A 35 -30.58 -14.42 5.55
CA ALA A 35 -30.80 -14.23 6.98
C ALA A 35 -31.52 -12.90 7.28
N ARG A 36 -31.12 -11.81 6.60
CA ARG A 36 -31.79 -10.51 6.71
C ARG A 36 -33.24 -10.55 6.22
N ARG A 37 -33.52 -11.22 5.09
CA ARG A 37 -34.90 -11.41 4.58
C ARG A 37 -35.76 -12.19 5.57
N LYS A 38 -35.26 -13.29 6.13
CA LYS A 38 -35.97 -14.07 7.17
C LYS A 38 -36.25 -13.24 8.42
N ALA A 39 -35.30 -12.43 8.87
CA ALA A 39 -35.49 -11.55 10.03
C ALA A 39 -36.58 -10.49 9.79
N ILE A 40 -36.65 -9.90 8.60
CA ILE A 40 -37.70 -8.95 8.20
C ILE A 40 -39.07 -9.63 8.18
N ALA A 41 -39.18 -10.80 7.54
CA ALA A 41 -40.43 -11.56 7.48
C ALA A 41 -40.93 -11.96 8.89
N ALA A 42 -40.02 -12.39 9.78
CA ALA A 42 -40.36 -12.71 11.16
C ALA A 42 -40.84 -11.48 11.95
N ALA A 43 -40.25 -10.31 11.70
CA ALA A 43 -40.70 -9.06 12.32
C ALA A 43 -42.11 -8.65 11.85
N GLN A 44 -42.40 -8.78 10.55
CA GLN A 44 -43.72 -8.53 9.99
C GLN A 44 -44.78 -9.50 10.54
N GLY A 45 -44.45 -10.80 10.64
CA GLY A 45 -45.35 -11.80 11.22
C GLY A 45 -45.70 -11.51 12.68
N ARG A 46 -44.74 -11.06 13.48
CA ARG A 46 -45.00 -10.64 14.88
C ARG A 46 -45.91 -9.42 14.97
N ALA A 47 -45.77 -8.44 14.07
CA ALA A 47 -46.63 -7.26 14.03
C ALA A 47 -48.09 -7.65 13.74
N ILE A 48 -48.32 -8.46 12.70
CA ILE A 48 -49.66 -8.95 12.33
C ILE A 48 -50.30 -9.76 13.47
N ALA A 49 -49.52 -10.66 14.11
CA ALA A 49 -50.01 -11.44 15.24
C ALA A 49 -50.38 -10.58 16.46
N SER A 50 -49.66 -9.47 16.70
CA SER A 50 -49.96 -8.54 17.79
C SER A 50 -51.26 -7.76 17.54
N GLU A 51 -51.53 -7.40 16.28
CA GLU A 51 -52.74 -6.71 15.86
C GLU A 51 -53.98 -7.61 15.99
N ALA A 52 -53.87 -8.87 15.55
CA ALA A 52 -54.93 -9.86 15.72
C ALA A 52 -55.28 -10.16 17.19
N ARG A 53 -54.28 -10.12 18.10
CA ARG A 53 -54.54 -10.25 19.55
C ARG A 53 -55.27 -9.04 20.11
N ARG A 54 -54.93 -7.83 19.66
CA ARG A 54 -55.63 -6.60 20.05
C ARG A 54 -57.10 -6.64 19.65
N GLU A 55 -57.41 -7.07 18.42
CA GLU A 55 -58.79 -7.20 17.96
C GLU A 55 -59.62 -8.20 18.79
N ARG A 56 -59.05 -9.36 19.14
CA ARG A 56 -59.74 -10.34 20.01
C ARG A 56 -59.99 -9.78 21.41
N SER A 57 -58.98 -9.19 22.04
CA SER A 57 -59.13 -8.59 23.38
C SER A 57 -60.15 -7.45 23.41
N GLY A 58 -60.22 -6.64 22.34
CA GLY A 58 -61.20 -5.59 22.19
C GLY A 58 -62.63 -6.09 21.99
N ARG A 59 -62.83 -7.27 21.39
CA ARG A 59 -64.15 -7.92 21.28
C ARG A 59 -64.60 -8.52 22.62
N GLU A 60 -63.70 -9.17 23.36
CA GLU A 60 -64.00 -9.73 24.69
C GLU A 60 -64.35 -8.65 25.72
N ALA A 61 -63.67 -7.50 25.68
CA ALA A 61 -63.95 -6.36 26.56
C ALA A 61 -65.33 -5.72 26.29
N ARG A 62 -65.85 -5.80 25.06
CA ARG A 62 -67.20 -5.30 24.71
C ARG A 62 -68.32 -6.24 25.15
N GLY A 63 -68.02 -7.51 25.44
CA GLY A 63 -69.00 -8.51 25.90
C GLY A 63 -69.30 -8.49 27.40
N ARG A 64 -68.43 -7.91 28.24
CA ARG A 64 -68.61 -7.88 29.71
C ARG A 64 -69.13 -6.52 30.18
N GLY A 65 -70.44 -6.32 30.06
CA GLY A 65 -71.13 -5.17 30.62
C GLY A 65 -71.12 -5.16 32.16
N ARG A 66 -71.09 -3.95 32.73
CA ARG A 66 -71.33 -3.57 34.14
C ARG A 66 -70.13 -3.61 35.11
N GLY A 67 -69.08 -2.86 34.79
CA GLY A 67 -68.16 -2.32 35.79
C GLY A 67 -68.57 -0.90 36.20
N GLY A 68 -68.71 -0.62 37.51
CA GLY A 68 -69.11 0.69 38.03
C GLY A 68 -68.16 1.84 37.65
N PRO A 69 -68.57 3.12 37.80
CA PRO A 69 -67.89 4.30 37.24
C PRO A 69 -66.41 4.43 37.61
N ARG A 70 -66.03 3.96 38.80
CA ARG A 70 -64.65 4.01 39.31
C ARG A 70 -63.70 3.07 38.56
N ARG A 71 -64.13 1.81 38.31
CA ARG A 71 -63.34 0.84 37.53
C ARG A 71 -63.18 1.28 36.07
N ARG A 72 -64.19 1.97 35.52
CA ARG A 72 -64.12 2.54 34.16
C ARG A 72 -63.09 3.67 34.05
N ARG A 73 -62.95 4.50 35.10
CA ARG A 73 -61.91 5.55 35.16
C ARG A 73 -60.51 4.98 35.30
N GLU A 74 -60.32 3.95 36.12
CA GLU A 74 -59.03 3.26 36.29
C GLU A 74 -58.59 2.54 35.00
N ALA A 75 -59.51 1.85 34.32
CA ALA A 75 -59.23 1.22 33.02
C ALA A 75 -58.86 2.23 31.92
N MET A 76 -59.55 3.38 31.86
CA MET A 76 -59.16 4.45 30.93
C MET A 76 -57.82 5.08 31.27
N ALA A 77 -57.48 5.20 32.55
CA ALA A 77 -56.18 5.73 32.99
C ALA A 77 -55.03 4.75 32.65
N SER A 78 -55.22 3.43 32.82
CA SER A 78 -54.23 2.43 32.42
C SER A 78 -54.04 2.40 30.90
N GLU A 79 -55.13 2.45 30.13
CA GLU A 79 -55.07 2.46 28.66
C GLU A 79 -54.36 3.72 28.13
N ARG A 80 -54.59 4.89 28.74
CA ARG A 80 -53.86 6.13 28.39
C ARG A 80 -52.36 6.02 28.69
N ARG A 81 -51.98 5.40 29.82
CA ARG A 81 -50.56 5.20 30.16
C ARG A 81 -49.88 4.25 29.20
N GLU A 82 -50.56 3.18 28.79
CA GLU A 82 -50.06 2.22 27.81
C GLU A 82 -49.89 2.86 26.43
N ARG A 83 -50.91 3.59 25.94
CA ARG A 83 -50.81 4.35 24.67
C ARG A 83 -49.67 5.36 24.69
N ARG A 84 -49.41 6.04 25.82
CA ARG A 84 -48.28 6.97 25.95
C ARG A 84 -46.93 6.26 25.88
N ARG A 85 -46.78 5.10 26.54
CA ARG A 85 -45.56 4.27 26.48
C ARG A 85 -45.32 3.74 25.06
N GLU A 86 -46.37 3.32 24.38
CA GLU A 86 -46.27 2.86 22.99
C GLU A 86 -45.86 4.00 22.04
N ALA A 87 -46.45 5.19 22.20
CA ALA A 87 -46.07 6.37 21.42
C ALA A 87 -44.60 6.76 21.65
N GLU A 88 -44.13 6.71 22.89
CA GLU A 88 -42.73 7.00 23.22
C GLU A 88 -41.77 5.95 22.65
N ASN A 89 -42.12 4.67 22.74
CA ASN A 89 -41.32 3.58 22.16
C ASN A 89 -41.30 3.66 20.63
N ALA A 90 -42.42 3.98 19.99
CA ALA A 90 -42.51 4.18 18.55
C ALA A 90 -41.67 5.39 18.10
N SER A 91 -41.66 6.49 18.87
CA SER A 91 -40.80 7.65 18.62
C SER A 91 -39.31 7.29 18.70
N LYS A 92 -38.89 6.58 19.77
CA LYS A 92 -37.51 6.11 19.93
C LYS A 92 -37.09 5.16 18.79
N ALA A 93 -37.98 4.27 18.37
CA ALA A 93 -37.73 3.35 17.25
C ALA A 93 -37.55 4.11 15.92
N ARG A 94 -38.38 5.12 15.65
CA ARG A 94 -38.23 5.98 14.46
C ARG A 94 -36.91 6.77 14.48
N GLY A 95 -36.51 7.31 15.63
CA GLY A 95 -35.23 8.01 15.79
C GLY A 95 -34.02 7.10 15.52
N ARG A 96 -34.04 5.86 16.05
CA ARG A 96 -32.99 4.87 15.77
C ARG A 96 -32.95 4.46 14.30
N ALA A 97 -34.12 4.23 13.68
CA ALA A 97 -34.21 3.91 12.25
C ALA A 97 -33.68 5.04 11.37
N GLY A 98 -34.01 6.29 11.69
CA GLY A 98 -33.47 7.47 10.99
C GLY A 98 -31.95 7.61 11.11
N ALA A 99 -31.39 7.34 12.29
CA ALA A 99 -29.94 7.37 12.51
C ALA A 99 -29.18 6.21 11.81
N VAL A 100 -29.83 5.06 11.63
CA VAL A 100 -29.29 3.94 10.83
C VAL A 100 -29.36 4.28 9.35
N TRP A 101 -30.51 4.76 8.87
CA TRP A 101 -30.71 5.16 7.47
C TRP A 101 -29.72 6.25 7.04
N LYS A 102 -29.50 7.27 7.88
CA LYS A 102 -28.55 8.35 7.59
C LYS A 102 -27.10 7.86 7.50
N ARG A 103 -26.72 6.86 8.31
CA ARG A 103 -25.41 6.21 8.24
C ARG A 103 -25.27 5.35 6.98
N GLU A 104 -26.26 4.51 6.70
CA GLU A 104 -26.26 3.67 5.49
C GLU A 104 -26.22 4.49 4.20
N HIS A 105 -26.96 5.60 4.13
CA HIS A 105 -26.96 6.47 2.96
C HIS A 105 -25.62 7.19 2.80
N SER A 106 -25.01 7.66 3.89
CA SER A 106 -23.67 8.26 3.87
C SER A 106 -22.58 7.25 3.47
N ASP A 107 -22.69 6.00 3.93
CA ASP A 107 -21.78 4.92 3.53
C ASP A 107 -21.98 4.52 2.06
N GLN A 108 -23.21 4.58 1.54
CA GLN A 108 -23.47 4.36 0.10
C GLN A 108 -22.91 5.48 -0.77
N GLU A 109 -23.05 6.74 -0.37
CA GLU A 109 -22.47 7.88 -1.08
C GLU A 109 -20.94 7.81 -1.08
N ARG A 110 -20.31 7.57 0.08
CA ARG A 110 -18.85 7.36 0.17
C ARG A 110 -18.37 6.20 -0.70
N ASN A 111 -19.12 5.10 -0.74
CA ASN A 111 -18.78 3.96 -1.59
C ASN A 111 -18.94 4.27 -3.08
N ARG A 112 -19.91 5.11 -3.46
CA ARG A 112 -20.09 5.58 -4.83
C ARG A 112 -18.94 6.51 -5.25
N GLU A 113 -18.60 7.49 -4.42
CA GLU A 113 -17.46 8.38 -4.66
C GLU A 113 -16.15 7.61 -4.77
N MET A 114 -15.92 6.62 -3.90
CA MET A 114 -14.74 5.77 -3.99
C MET A 114 -14.69 4.94 -5.28
N ARG A 115 -15.83 4.44 -5.76
CA ARG A 115 -15.89 3.75 -7.06
C ARG A 115 -15.55 4.69 -8.21
N GLU A 116 -16.09 5.91 -8.20
CA GLU A 116 -15.79 6.93 -9.22
C GLU A 116 -14.31 7.34 -9.21
N ILE A 117 -13.70 7.49 -8.02
CA ILE A 117 -12.25 7.77 -7.89
C ILE A 117 -11.41 6.61 -8.43
N VAL A 118 -11.76 5.37 -8.08
CA VAL A 118 -11.06 4.17 -8.56
C VAL A 118 -11.18 4.05 -10.08
N GLU A 119 -12.36 4.30 -10.63
CA GLU A 119 -12.60 4.24 -12.07
C GLU A 119 -11.88 5.36 -12.82
N ARG A 120 -11.87 6.59 -12.28
CA ARG A 120 -11.11 7.71 -12.83
C ARG A 120 -9.60 7.42 -12.80
N LYS A 121 -9.08 6.87 -11.69
CA LYS A 121 -7.67 6.43 -11.61
C LYS A 121 -7.36 5.32 -12.62
N ARG A 122 -8.26 4.35 -12.80
CA ARG A 122 -8.12 3.28 -13.80
C ARG A 122 -8.07 3.84 -15.22
N ASN A 123 -8.93 4.79 -15.55
CA ASN A 123 -8.98 5.40 -16.89
C ASN A 123 -7.73 6.25 -17.19
N VAL A 124 -7.29 7.08 -16.23
CA VAL A 124 -6.04 7.84 -16.35
C VAL A 124 -4.84 6.90 -16.54
N LYS A 125 -4.79 5.84 -15.73
CA LYS A 125 -3.75 4.82 -15.82
C LYS A 125 -3.76 4.11 -17.17
N HIS A 126 -4.93 3.73 -17.67
CA HIS A 126 -5.07 3.09 -18.99
C HIS A 126 -4.59 4.00 -20.13
N HIS A 127 -4.89 5.30 -20.09
CA HIS A 127 -4.40 6.27 -21.09
C HIS A 127 -2.88 6.46 -21.03
N LEU A 128 -2.30 6.59 -19.82
CA LEU A 128 -0.85 6.68 -19.62
C LEU A 128 -0.12 5.42 -20.11
N LEU A 129 -0.64 4.24 -19.75
CA LEU A 129 -0.07 2.96 -20.18
C LEU A 129 -0.17 2.76 -21.68
N LYS A 130 -1.27 3.17 -22.32
CA LYS A 130 -1.43 3.12 -23.78
C LYS A 130 -0.42 4.03 -24.50
N GLY A 131 -0.17 5.23 -23.97
CA GLY A 131 0.84 6.15 -24.49
C GLY A 131 2.27 5.60 -24.36
N ILE A 132 2.59 4.98 -23.23
CA ILE A 132 3.91 4.36 -22.99
C ILE A 132 4.09 3.10 -23.86
N LYS A 133 3.06 2.26 -23.98
CA LYS A 133 3.11 1.04 -24.79
C LYS A 133 3.31 1.34 -26.29
N MET A 134 2.61 2.33 -26.84
CA MET A 134 2.83 2.78 -28.22
C MET A 134 4.27 3.24 -28.47
N ARG A 135 4.95 3.78 -27.46
CA ARG A 135 6.34 4.24 -27.52
C ARG A 135 7.36 3.12 -27.29
N ALA A 136 6.97 2.07 -26.56
CA ALA A 136 7.80 0.89 -26.32
C ALA A 136 7.77 -0.07 -27.52
N ASP A 137 6.60 -0.29 -28.13
CA ASP A 137 6.43 -1.18 -29.29
C ASP A 137 7.24 -0.71 -30.52
N THR A 138 7.66 0.56 -30.56
CA THR A 138 8.56 1.11 -31.59
C THR A 138 10.04 0.72 -31.40
N HIS A 139 10.44 0.18 -30.25
CA HIS A 139 11.85 -0.06 -29.88
C HIS A 139 12.21 -1.51 -29.47
N VAL A 140 11.26 -2.46 -29.44
CA VAL A 140 11.51 -3.83 -28.92
C VAL A 140 12.29 -4.75 -29.91
N GLY A 141 12.52 -4.34 -31.15
CA GLY A 141 13.17 -5.16 -32.19
C GLY A 141 14.66 -5.52 -31.96
N GLU A 142 15.39 -4.86 -31.07
CA GLU A 142 16.87 -4.95 -31.00
C GLU A 142 17.44 -5.43 -29.64
N THR A 143 16.62 -5.99 -28.74
CA THR A 143 16.96 -6.04 -27.29
C THR A 143 17.80 -7.22 -26.79
N GLN A 144 18.11 -8.23 -27.61
CA GLN A 144 18.78 -9.44 -27.08
C GLN A 144 20.32 -9.35 -27.04
N GLU A 145 20.95 -8.50 -27.87
CA GLU A 145 22.40 -8.23 -27.87
C GLU A 145 22.83 -7.10 -26.91
N MET A 146 21.89 -6.28 -26.42
CA MET A 146 22.21 -5.13 -25.55
C MET A 146 22.56 -5.51 -24.09
N SER A 147 22.25 -6.73 -23.64
CA SER A 147 22.32 -7.08 -22.21
C SER A 147 23.74 -7.03 -21.60
N LEU A 148 24.78 -7.39 -22.35
CA LEU A 148 26.17 -7.40 -21.85
C LEU A 148 26.93 -6.10 -22.15
N LYS A 149 26.64 -5.45 -23.29
CA LYS A 149 27.27 -4.17 -23.67
C LYS A 149 26.74 -3.01 -22.82
N SER A 150 25.47 -3.05 -22.39
CA SER A 150 24.90 -2.04 -21.48
C SER A 150 25.50 -2.10 -20.06
N PHE A 151 25.95 -3.27 -19.60
CA PHE A 151 26.65 -3.40 -18.32
C PHE A 151 28.07 -2.83 -18.37
N ALA A 152 28.77 -2.97 -19.49
CA ALA A 152 30.09 -2.37 -19.70
C ALA A 152 30.02 -0.83 -19.78
N LEU A 153 28.90 -0.29 -20.30
CA LEU A 153 28.69 1.16 -20.43
C LEU A 153 28.42 1.86 -19.08
N LEU A 154 27.97 1.13 -18.06
CA LEU A 154 27.85 1.64 -16.67
C LEU A 154 29.20 1.90 -16.00
N PHE A 155 30.29 1.34 -16.53
CA PHE A 155 31.66 1.55 -16.06
C PHE A 155 32.49 2.43 -17.00
N ALA A 156 31.90 2.94 -18.09
CA ALA A 156 32.56 3.90 -18.95
C ALA A 156 32.63 5.27 -18.24
N PRO A 157 33.76 5.99 -18.30
CA PRO A 157 33.87 7.32 -17.72
C PRO A 157 32.85 8.25 -18.38
N VAL A 158 31.82 8.63 -17.62
CA VAL A 158 30.84 9.63 -18.06
C VAL A 158 31.44 10.99 -17.76
N ASP A 159 31.97 11.65 -18.80
CA ASP A 159 32.58 12.98 -18.69
C ASP A 159 31.48 14.07 -18.51
N VAL A 160 30.95 14.17 -17.29
CA VAL A 160 29.96 15.19 -16.85
C VAL A 160 30.69 16.26 -16.07
N THR A 161 31.64 16.96 -16.70
CA THR A 161 32.58 17.81 -15.97
C THR A 161 32.37 19.31 -16.19
N LEU A 162 31.67 19.75 -17.24
CA LEU A 162 31.53 21.18 -17.52
C LEU A 162 30.21 21.76 -16.98
N GLY A 163 30.12 21.91 -15.65
CA GLY A 163 29.08 22.73 -14.99
C GLY A 163 28.30 22.05 -13.88
N ALA A 164 28.34 20.71 -13.77
CA ALA A 164 27.68 20.02 -12.66
C ALA A 164 28.38 20.30 -11.32
N GLU A 165 29.72 20.39 -11.30
CA GLU A 165 30.47 20.62 -10.07
C GLU A 165 30.25 22.02 -9.49
N SER A 166 30.18 23.05 -10.33
CA SER A 166 29.92 24.43 -9.87
C SER A 166 28.52 24.56 -9.28
N VAL A 167 27.52 23.89 -9.86
CA VAL A 167 26.15 23.84 -9.31
C VAL A 167 26.13 23.13 -7.96
N VAL A 168 26.79 21.97 -7.84
CA VAL A 168 26.87 21.23 -6.56
C VAL A 168 27.59 22.06 -5.49
N ARG A 169 28.74 22.66 -5.82
CA ARG A 169 29.48 23.54 -4.89
C ARG A 169 28.63 24.73 -4.42
N SER A 170 27.88 25.35 -5.33
CA SER A 170 27.01 26.49 -4.99
C SER A 170 25.85 26.08 -4.09
N LEU A 171 25.19 24.95 -4.38
CA LEU A 171 24.07 24.43 -3.59
C LEU A 171 24.49 23.98 -2.19
N PHE A 172 25.68 23.37 -2.06
CA PHE A 172 26.17 22.81 -0.80
C PHE A 172 27.09 23.74 0.00
N GLY A 173 27.60 24.82 -0.61
CA GLY A 173 28.50 25.78 0.04
C GLY A 173 28.04 26.26 1.42
N PRO A 174 26.80 26.74 1.60
CA PRO A 174 26.29 27.17 2.90
C PRO A 174 26.30 26.06 3.97
N PHE A 175 26.07 24.81 3.58
CA PHE A 175 26.11 23.66 4.49
C PHE A 175 27.55 23.28 4.85
N VAL A 176 28.47 23.37 3.89
CA VAL A 176 29.89 23.12 4.11
C VAL A 176 30.47 24.10 5.13
N GLU A 177 30.15 25.39 5.02
CA GLU A 177 30.59 26.40 6.00
C GLU A 177 30.02 26.13 7.39
N LEU A 178 28.74 25.73 7.47
CA LEU A 178 28.11 25.37 8.73
C LEU A 178 28.79 24.16 9.38
N VAL A 179 29.09 23.10 8.62
CA VAL A 179 29.78 21.90 9.16
C VAL A 179 31.21 22.22 9.58
N LYS A 180 31.93 23.06 8.82
CA LYS A 180 33.27 23.54 9.21
C LYS A 180 33.23 24.32 10.53
N SER A 181 32.16 25.07 10.80
CA SER A 181 32.01 25.84 12.05
C SER A 181 31.87 24.98 13.31
N TRP A 182 31.53 23.69 13.17
CA TRP A 182 31.32 22.78 14.31
C TRP A 182 32.61 22.10 14.79
N ASP A 183 33.75 22.33 14.13
CA ASP A 183 35.07 21.78 14.48
C ASP A 183 35.02 20.26 14.79
N LEU A 184 34.30 19.52 13.95
CA LEU A 184 34.09 18.09 14.15
C LEU A 184 35.43 17.34 14.03
N PRO A 185 35.71 16.37 14.92
CA PRO A 185 36.95 15.63 14.87
C PRO A 185 37.06 14.84 13.56
N ASN A 186 38.24 14.87 12.93
CA ASN A 186 38.49 14.28 11.60
C ASN A 186 38.03 12.81 11.49
N TRP A 187 38.20 12.01 12.55
CA TRP A 187 37.76 10.61 12.54
C TRP A 187 36.26 10.48 12.31
N LEU A 188 35.44 11.40 12.84
CA LEU A 188 33.99 11.36 12.69
C LEU A 188 33.57 11.78 11.29
N VAL A 189 34.22 12.79 10.71
CA VAL A 189 33.96 13.24 9.33
C VAL A 189 34.33 12.13 8.33
N HIS A 190 35.45 11.44 8.57
CA HIS A 190 35.91 10.36 7.69
C HIS A 190 35.10 9.06 7.83
N TRP A 191 34.72 8.66 9.05
CA TRP A 191 34.05 7.38 9.28
C TRP A 191 32.54 7.45 9.41
N GLY A 192 31.98 8.62 9.71
CA GLY A 192 30.54 8.79 9.93
C GLY A 192 29.72 8.41 8.70
N HIS A 193 30.12 8.87 7.52
CA HIS A 193 29.44 8.51 6.27
C HIS A 193 29.53 7.01 5.95
N PRO A 194 30.70 6.36 5.84
CA PRO A 194 30.78 4.95 5.45
C PRO A 194 30.14 4.01 6.48
N VAL A 195 30.24 4.29 7.78
CA VAL A 195 29.62 3.47 8.82
C VAL A 195 28.09 3.57 8.74
N ASN A 196 27.54 4.78 8.62
CA ASN A 196 26.10 4.96 8.47
C ASN A 196 25.57 4.29 7.19
N MET A 197 26.28 4.44 6.06
CA MET A 197 25.89 3.81 4.81
C MET A 197 25.95 2.28 4.89
N ALA A 198 26.94 1.70 5.57
CA ALA A 198 27.01 0.27 5.78
C ALA A 198 25.82 -0.24 6.61
N VAL A 199 25.46 0.44 7.71
CA VAL A 199 24.31 0.05 8.54
C VAL A 199 23.02 0.07 7.71
N VAL A 200 22.78 1.14 6.96
CA VAL A 200 21.59 1.26 6.10
C VAL A 200 21.59 0.20 5.01
N LEU A 201 22.73 -0.04 4.36
CA LEU A 201 22.88 -1.05 3.31
C LEU A 201 22.51 -2.44 3.82
N PHE A 202 23.09 -2.89 4.94
CA PHE A 202 22.86 -4.25 5.42
C PHE A 202 21.51 -4.40 6.13
N ALA A 203 21.14 -3.47 7.01
CA ALA A 203 19.92 -3.58 7.79
C ALA A 203 18.67 -3.33 6.95
N MET A 204 18.66 -2.27 6.14
CA MET A 204 17.49 -1.90 5.35
C MET A 204 17.55 -2.52 3.95
N GLY A 205 18.69 -2.39 3.27
CA GLY A 205 18.88 -2.95 1.93
C GLY A 205 18.90 -4.48 1.92
N GLY A 206 19.72 -5.08 2.79
CA GLY A 206 19.85 -6.53 2.89
C GLY A 206 18.54 -7.20 3.32
N TYR A 207 17.94 -6.75 4.42
CA TYR A 207 16.66 -7.29 4.87
C TYR A 207 15.52 -6.97 3.90
N GLY A 208 15.47 -5.76 3.32
CA GLY A 208 14.50 -5.40 2.30
C GLY A 208 14.60 -6.29 1.06
N THR A 209 15.81 -6.60 0.61
CA THR A 209 16.07 -7.51 -0.52
C THR A 209 15.64 -8.94 -0.20
N TYR A 210 15.98 -9.42 1.00
CA TYR A 210 15.49 -10.71 1.51
C TYR A 210 13.96 -10.79 1.45
N LEU A 211 13.25 -9.75 1.94
CA LEU A 211 11.79 -9.70 1.86
C LEU A 211 11.29 -9.70 0.41
N GLY A 212 12.00 -9.05 -0.52
CA GLY A 212 11.70 -9.12 -1.95
C GLY A 212 11.70 -10.54 -2.48
N PHE A 213 12.69 -11.34 -2.08
CA PHE A 213 12.73 -12.78 -2.39
C PHE A 213 11.60 -13.56 -1.72
N ARG A 214 11.23 -13.22 -0.47
CA ARG A 214 10.08 -13.86 0.20
C ARG A 214 8.76 -13.55 -0.49
N ILE A 215 8.57 -12.34 -1.02
CA ILE A 215 7.39 -11.99 -1.85
C ILE A 215 7.29 -12.90 -3.08
N LYS A 216 8.44 -13.17 -3.73
CA LYS A 216 8.48 -13.96 -4.96
C LYS A 216 8.35 -15.47 -4.70
N PHE A 217 9.05 -15.99 -3.70
CA PHE A 217 9.31 -17.43 -3.55
C PHE A 217 8.67 -18.10 -2.32
N SER A 218 8.14 -17.35 -1.34
CA SER A 218 7.49 -17.99 -0.19
C SER A 218 6.15 -18.61 -0.56
N ASN A 219 5.77 -19.75 0.03
CA ASN A 219 4.43 -20.34 -0.11
C ASN A 219 3.47 -19.91 1.02
N ASP A 220 3.99 -19.26 2.06
CA ASP A 220 3.20 -18.76 3.18
C ASP A 220 2.55 -17.41 2.82
N MET A 221 1.22 -17.38 2.88
CA MET A 221 0.42 -16.20 2.57
C MET A 221 0.55 -15.09 3.61
N GLU A 222 0.71 -15.44 4.89
CA GLU A 222 0.91 -14.46 5.96
C GLU A 222 2.26 -13.79 5.81
N GLU A 223 3.30 -14.59 5.58
CA GLU A 223 4.65 -14.07 5.35
C GLU A 223 4.73 -13.20 4.09
N LYS A 224 4.12 -13.63 2.99
CA LYS A 224 4.03 -12.81 1.76
C LYS A 224 3.33 -11.48 2.01
N ALA A 225 2.25 -11.47 2.78
CA ALA A 225 1.54 -10.24 3.13
C ALA A 225 2.43 -9.29 3.95
N LYS A 226 3.12 -9.82 4.97
CA LYS A 226 4.07 -9.05 5.78
C LYS A 226 5.24 -8.53 4.94
N ALA A 227 5.80 -9.37 4.06
CA ALA A 227 6.90 -8.98 3.20
C ALA A 227 6.49 -7.88 2.20
N LYS A 228 5.29 -7.96 1.62
CA LYS A 228 4.74 -6.91 0.73
C LYS A 228 4.53 -5.57 1.43
N ASP A 229 4.23 -5.57 2.73
CA ASP A 229 4.09 -4.35 3.52
C ASP A 229 5.46 -3.77 3.93
N LEU A 230 6.39 -4.62 4.38
CA LEU A 230 7.69 -4.19 4.90
C LEU A 230 8.72 -3.86 3.83
N HIS A 231 8.77 -4.62 2.74
CA HIS A 231 9.73 -4.43 1.64
C HIS A 231 9.76 -2.98 1.10
N PRO A 232 8.63 -2.37 0.68
CA PRO A 232 8.65 -1.00 0.17
C PRO A 232 8.99 0.03 1.25
N LYS A 233 8.65 -0.21 2.52
CA LYS A 233 8.99 0.69 3.63
C LYS A 233 10.50 0.69 3.90
N LEU A 234 11.11 -0.49 3.94
CA LEU A 234 12.54 -0.64 4.18
C LEU A 234 13.36 -0.12 3.00
N LEU A 235 13.00 -0.47 1.76
CA LEU A 235 13.75 0.03 0.60
C LEU A 235 13.50 1.51 0.30
N GLY A 236 12.29 2.01 0.56
CA GLY A 236 12.02 3.45 0.52
C GLY A 236 12.83 4.22 1.57
N GLY A 237 12.94 3.66 2.79
CA GLY A 237 13.79 4.21 3.83
C GLY A 237 15.29 4.14 3.47
N MET A 238 15.75 3.03 2.89
CA MET A 238 17.12 2.91 2.38
C MET A 238 17.43 4.00 1.36
N PHE A 239 16.56 4.20 0.37
CA PHE A 239 16.71 5.27 -0.62
C PHE A 239 16.82 6.64 0.04
N PHE A 240 15.93 6.95 1.00
CA PHE A 240 15.96 8.20 1.73
C PHE A 240 17.27 8.42 2.48
N PHE A 241 17.72 7.43 3.25
CA PHE A 241 18.96 7.54 4.02
C PHE A 241 20.21 7.53 3.14
N PHE A 242 20.20 6.86 1.98
CA PHE A 242 21.27 6.95 1.00
C PHE A 242 21.35 8.32 0.34
N ALA A 243 20.20 8.93 0.02
CA ALA A 243 20.17 10.30 -0.49
C ALA A 243 20.72 11.29 0.55
N LEU A 244 20.34 11.14 1.82
CA LEU A 244 20.94 11.91 2.93
C LEU A 244 22.42 11.57 3.17
N GLY A 245 22.82 10.32 2.95
CA GLY A 245 24.21 9.91 3.03
C GLY A 245 25.05 10.61 1.96
N ALA A 246 24.56 10.65 0.73
CA ALA A 246 25.21 11.30 -0.40
C ALA A 246 25.47 12.80 -0.13
N THR A 247 24.55 13.50 0.54
CA THR A 247 24.80 14.89 0.96
C THR A 247 25.97 14.99 1.94
N GLY A 248 26.08 14.06 2.90
CA GLY A 248 27.21 13.96 3.82
C GLY A 248 28.53 13.65 3.10
N GLY A 249 28.53 12.75 2.12
CA GLY A 249 29.70 12.43 1.30
C GLY A 249 30.18 13.61 0.46
N ILE A 250 29.26 14.30 -0.22
CA ILE A 250 29.53 15.54 -0.96
C ILE A 250 30.11 16.59 -0.01
N THR A 251 29.51 16.77 1.16
CA THR A 251 29.99 17.73 2.17
C THR A 251 31.41 17.39 2.60
N SER A 252 31.72 16.12 2.89
CA SER A 252 33.08 15.68 3.27
C SER A 252 34.12 15.92 2.17
N LEU A 253 33.77 15.73 0.89
CA LEU A 253 34.65 16.02 -0.23
C LEU A 253 34.91 17.52 -0.36
N LEU A 254 33.86 18.34 -0.24
CA LEU A 254 33.95 19.80 -0.30
C LEU A 254 34.66 20.41 0.91
N THR A 255 34.54 19.81 2.10
CA THR A 255 35.31 20.26 3.27
C THR A 255 36.80 19.94 3.14
N SER A 256 37.14 18.91 2.36
CA SER A 256 38.51 18.44 2.13
C SER A 256 39.13 18.97 0.82
N ASP A 257 38.46 19.91 0.14
CA ASP A 257 38.85 20.49 -1.15
C ASP A 257 39.15 19.47 -2.26
N LYS A 258 38.48 18.31 -2.23
CA LYS A 258 38.64 17.25 -3.24
C LYS A 258 37.61 17.40 -4.37
N PRO A 259 37.98 17.10 -5.63
CA PRO A 259 37.04 17.07 -6.75
C PRO A 259 36.01 15.94 -6.58
N ILE A 260 34.74 16.23 -6.87
CA ILE A 260 33.62 15.29 -6.62
C ILE A 260 33.60 14.17 -7.67
N PHE A 261 33.68 14.52 -8.96
CA PHE A 261 33.49 13.57 -10.06
C PHE A 261 34.75 12.79 -10.45
N GLU A 262 35.90 13.09 -9.84
CA GLU A 262 37.12 12.29 -10.02
C GLU A 262 37.17 11.07 -9.08
N SER A 263 36.35 11.06 -8.03
CA SER A 263 36.29 9.93 -7.12
C SER A 263 35.43 8.81 -7.74
N PRO A 264 35.99 7.63 -8.02
CA PRO A 264 35.21 6.51 -8.54
C PRO A 264 34.03 6.19 -7.63
N HIS A 265 34.23 6.25 -6.30
CA HIS A 265 33.21 6.06 -5.27
C HIS A 265 32.05 7.07 -5.37
N ALA A 266 32.36 8.35 -5.60
CA ALA A 266 31.32 9.36 -5.75
C ALA A 266 30.49 9.13 -7.02
N VAL A 267 31.15 8.80 -8.13
CA VAL A 267 30.49 8.54 -9.42
C VAL A 267 29.59 7.30 -9.34
N THR A 268 30.13 6.18 -8.85
CA THR A 268 29.36 4.93 -8.70
C THR A 268 28.25 5.07 -7.65
N GLY A 269 28.46 5.86 -6.60
CA GLY A 269 27.42 6.26 -5.64
C GLY A 269 26.26 7.02 -6.29
N PHE A 270 26.53 8.01 -7.15
CA PHE A 270 25.48 8.72 -7.90
C PHE A 270 24.73 7.81 -8.88
N ILE A 271 25.45 6.95 -9.61
CA ILE A 271 24.85 5.95 -10.50
C ILE A 271 23.94 5.02 -9.71
N GLY A 272 24.42 4.49 -8.58
CA GLY A 272 23.65 3.62 -7.69
C GLY A 272 22.39 4.29 -7.16
N LEU A 273 22.47 5.57 -6.75
CA LEU A 273 21.31 6.33 -6.28
C LEU A 273 20.29 6.58 -7.39
N ALA A 274 20.74 6.89 -8.61
CA ALA A 274 19.86 7.05 -9.77
C ALA A 274 19.16 5.74 -10.13
N LEU A 275 19.89 4.61 -10.13
CA LEU A 275 19.31 3.28 -10.34
C LEU A 275 18.30 2.92 -9.24
N LEU A 276 18.58 3.26 -7.99
CA LEU A 276 17.66 3.04 -6.87
C LEU A 276 16.38 3.90 -6.98
N ALA A 277 16.49 5.12 -7.49
CA ALA A 277 15.32 5.96 -7.80
C ALA A 277 14.43 5.31 -8.86
N ILE A 278 15.02 4.82 -9.96
CA ILE A 278 14.31 4.08 -11.01
C ILE A 278 13.64 2.83 -10.42
N GLN A 279 14.38 2.06 -9.62
CA GLN A 279 13.91 0.85 -8.94
C GLN A 279 12.69 1.11 -8.04
N THR A 280 12.63 2.28 -7.41
CA THR A 280 11.52 2.70 -6.53
C THR A 280 10.26 3.07 -7.31
N ILE A 281 10.40 3.61 -8.53
CA ILE A 281 9.27 4.01 -9.39
C ILE A 281 8.70 2.80 -10.14
N LEU A 282 9.55 1.82 -10.49
CA LEU A 282 9.19 0.68 -11.34
C LEU A 282 7.94 -0.10 -10.89
N PRO A 283 7.69 -0.34 -9.58
CA PRO A 283 6.47 -1.01 -9.12
C PRO A 283 5.16 -0.32 -9.51
N ALA A 284 5.14 1.00 -9.68
CA ALA A 284 3.95 1.73 -10.12
C ALA A 284 3.48 1.31 -11.53
N LEU A 285 4.40 0.76 -12.33
CA LEU A 285 4.19 0.36 -13.72
C LEU A 285 3.84 -1.13 -13.87
N PHE A 286 3.77 -1.91 -12.79
CA PHE A 286 3.53 -3.36 -12.87
C PHE A 286 2.15 -3.75 -13.39
N GLU A 287 1.15 -2.89 -13.22
CA GLU A 287 -0.22 -3.20 -13.67
C GLU A 287 -0.27 -3.20 -15.20
N GLY A 288 -0.72 -4.31 -15.77
CA GLY A 288 -0.74 -4.52 -17.23
C GLY A 288 0.60 -4.94 -17.84
N ASN A 289 1.67 -5.04 -17.05
CA ASN A 289 2.97 -5.52 -17.53
C ASN A 289 3.66 -6.44 -16.49
N PRO A 290 3.31 -7.74 -16.46
CA PRO A 290 3.86 -8.68 -15.47
C PRO A 290 5.38 -8.89 -15.62
N GLY A 291 5.95 -8.67 -16.81
CA GLY A 291 7.39 -8.80 -17.06
C GLY A 291 8.25 -7.80 -16.27
N LEU A 292 7.70 -6.63 -15.95
CA LEU A 292 8.42 -5.61 -15.16
C LEU A 292 8.73 -6.07 -13.73
N ARG A 293 8.03 -7.06 -13.20
CA ARG A 293 8.37 -7.65 -11.88
C ARG A 293 9.70 -8.40 -11.92
N ASN A 294 9.99 -9.08 -13.03
CA ASN A 294 11.27 -9.74 -13.21
C ASN A 294 12.39 -8.71 -13.43
N VAL A 295 12.13 -7.66 -14.22
CA VAL A 295 13.08 -6.54 -14.38
C VAL A 295 13.38 -5.89 -13.03
N HIS A 296 12.36 -5.61 -12.21
CA HIS A 296 12.54 -5.07 -10.86
C HIS A 296 13.36 -6.01 -9.96
N GLY A 297 13.11 -7.32 -10.01
CA GLY A 297 13.90 -8.28 -9.24
C GLY A 297 15.38 -8.32 -9.66
N ILE A 298 15.65 -8.37 -10.97
CA ILE A 298 17.01 -8.41 -11.52
C ILE A 298 17.74 -7.09 -11.27
N LEU A 299 17.11 -5.97 -11.58
CA LEU A 299 17.67 -4.63 -11.35
C LEU A 299 17.94 -4.41 -9.87
N GLY A 300 16.99 -4.74 -8.99
CA GLY A 300 17.16 -4.62 -7.55
C GLY A 300 18.32 -5.46 -7.02
N THR A 301 18.44 -6.72 -7.47
CA THR A 301 19.56 -7.58 -7.08
C THR A 301 20.90 -7.01 -7.57
N GLY A 302 20.95 -6.54 -8.82
CA GLY A 302 22.15 -5.91 -9.39
C GLY A 302 22.58 -4.64 -8.65
N ILE A 303 21.63 -3.79 -8.25
CA ILE A 303 21.89 -2.60 -7.43
C ILE A 303 22.49 -3.00 -6.08
N MET A 304 21.99 -4.05 -5.43
CA MET A 304 22.54 -4.54 -4.17
C MET A 304 23.96 -5.06 -4.32
N THR A 305 24.24 -5.86 -5.35
CA THR A 305 25.60 -6.30 -5.67
C THR A 305 26.53 -5.12 -5.93
N LEU A 306 26.07 -4.10 -6.67
CA LEU A 306 26.84 -2.87 -6.91
C LEU A 306 27.19 -2.19 -5.59
N PHE A 307 26.24 -2.01 -4.67
CA PHE A 307 26.49 -1.39 -3.37
C PHE A 307 27.37 -2.23 -2.44
N GLU A 308 27.34 -3.56 -2.53
CA GLU A 308 28.26 -4.42 -1.80
C GLU A 308 29.69 -4.29 -2.32
N ILE A 309 29.86 -4.21 -3.64
CA ILE A 309 31.16 -3.91 -4.26
C ILE A 309 31.61 -2.51 -3.86
N GLU A 310 30.73 -1.51 -3.90
CA GLU A 310 30.98 -0.14 -3.45
C GLU A 310 31.51 -0.10 -2.00
N ALA A 311 30.81 -0.78 -1.09
CA ALA A 311 31.19 -0.87 0.31
C ALA A 311 32.45 -1.74 0.54
N GLY A 312 32.69 -2.73 -0.33
CA GLY A 312 33.81 -3.66 -0.26
C GLY A 312 35.12 -3.13 -0.89
N VAL A 313 35.03 -2.33 -1.94
CA VAL A 313 36.17 -1.64 -2.59
C VAL A 313 36.76 -0.61 -1.65
N LEU A 314 35.94 0.00 -0.79
CA LEU A 314 36.40 0.82 0.34
C LEU A 314 37.34 0.08 1.31
N ARG A 315 37.38 -1.26 1.27
CA ARG A 315 38.24 -2.09 2.12
C ARG A 315 39.62 -2.41 1.51
N ARG A 316 39.82 -2.19 0.20
CA ARG A 316 41.08 -2.56 -0.50
C ARG A 316 41.94 -1.38 -0.94
N GLY A 317 41.44 -0.16 -0.85
CA GLY A 317 42.17 1.07 -1.23
C GLY A 317 42.70 1.91 -0.06
N MET A 318 42.72 1.37 1.16
CA MET A 318 43.24 2.06 2.34
C MET A 318 44.54 1.42 2.83
N PHE A 319 45.60 1.59 2.05
CA PHE A 319 47.00 1.82 2.46
C PHE A 319 47.67 2.69 1.40
#